data_AF-A0A6C0HF96-F1
#
_entry.id   AF-A0A6C0HF96-F1
#
_cell.length_a   1.000
_cell.length_b   1.000
_cell.length_c   1.000
_cell.angle_alpha   90.00
_cell.angle_beta   90.00
_cell.angle_gamma   90.00
#
_symmetry.space_group_name_H-M   'P 1'
#
loop_
_entity.id
_entity.type
_entity.pdbx_description
1 polymer ?
#
loop_
_entity_poly.entity_id
_entity_poly.type
_entity_poly.pdbx_seq_one_letter_code
_entity_poly.pdbx_strand_id
1 'polypeptide(L)'
;MDASKSRSSLSMIIFVIVILVVLYYVYRFLYDPADLVGSIVVPQIIPAYRDTSIDVTTKSSDSNKNPIPEIYEGGEYSINTWIYINDYSINRGQNKHILTLGGNTFATLVLFLGAYKNSLGVRVQTRSVANSNGSIDSTNQDNLTFSTVQRMFTTLETESSLLNSSKPCDIQNIELQKWVQVTIVLNNKTCDVYLDGKLARSCILSSFFRVDKNNMKLSMCGYKGFGGFISSTSAYNYSLNPEQVWRLYMTGPGPQYSLWQYITSLFDPKQAMTFDYPKQNIIG
;
A
#
# COMPACT_ATOMS: atom_id res chain seq x y z
N MET A 1 -9.68 25.05 -59.58
CA MET A 1 -8.88 23.81 -59.70
C MET A 1 -8.54 23.39 -58.27
N ASP A 2 -9.52 22.97 -57.45
CA ASP A 2 -9.30 22.92 -55.99
C ASP A 2 -9.82 21.63 -55.32
N ALA A 3 -10.41 20.72 -56.10
CA ALA A 3 -10.94 19.46 -55.56
C ALA A 3 -9.88 18.36 -55.39
N SER A 4 -8.80 18.35 -56.19
CA SER A 4 -7.75 17.31 -56.08
C SER A 4 -6.79 17.56 -54.92
N LYS A 5 -6.47 18.83 -54.63
CA LYS A 5 -5.60 19.24 -53.52
C LYS A 5 -6.23 18.93 -52.16
N SER A 6 -7.54 19.12 -52.01
CA SER A 6 -8.30 18.77 -50.81
C SER A 6 -8.32 17.26 -50.55
N ARG A 7 -8.51 16.42 -51.59
CA ARG A 7 -8.49 14.95 -51.45
C ARG A 7 -7.11 14.41 -51.02
N SER A 8 -6.02 15.01 -51.50
CA SER A 8 -4.65 14.65 -51.09
C SER A 8 -4.37 14.98 -49.63
N SER A 9 -4.81 16.17 -49.16
CA SER A 9 -4.66 16.55 -47.75
C SER A 9 -5.51 15.67 -46.82
N LEU A 10 -6.71 15.29 -47.26
CA LEU A 10 -7.63 14.44 -46.48
C LEU A 10 -7.11 13.00 -46.35
N SER A 11 -6.50 12.45 -47.41
CA SER A 11 -5.82 11.15 -47.36
C SER A 11 -4.59 11.15 -46.43
N MET A 12 -3.82 12.25 -46.39
CA MET A 12 -2.70 12.41 -45.46
C MET A 12 -3.17 12.43 -44.00
N ILE A 13 -4.26 13.15 -43.71
CA ILE A 13 -4.85 13.23 -42.36
C ILE A 13 -5.33 11.84 -41.91
N ILE A 14 -6.02 11.09 -42.77
CA ILE A 14 -6.47 9.73 -42.45
C ILE A 14 -5.28 8.82 -42.13
N PHE A 15 -4.20 8.89 -42.91
CA PHE A 15 -2.99 8.09 -42.69
C PHE A 15 -2.32 8.41 -41.33
N VAL A 16 -2.24 9.70 -40.96
CA VAL A 16 -1.73 10.11 -39.64
C VAL A 16 -2.61 9.58 -38.51
N ILE A 17 -3.94 9.62 -38.67
CA ILE A 17 -4.87 9.08 -37.67
C ILE A 17 -4.67 7.56 -37.52
N VAL A 18 -4.52 6.82 -38.63
CA VAL A 18 -4.25 5.37 -38.58
C VAL A 18 -2.93 5.07 -37.86
N ILE A 19 -1.87 5.83 -38.14
CA ILE A 19 -0.59 5.69 -37.43
C ILE A 19 -0.76 5.95 -35.93
N LEU A 20 -1.47 7.01 -35.54
CA LEU A 20 -1.73 7.32 -34.13
C LEU A 20 -2.56 6.22 -33.45
N VAL A 21 -3.52 5.62 -34.14
CA VAL A 21 -4.31 4.49 -33.64
C VAL A 21 -3.43 3.25 -33.44
N VAL A 22 -2.60 2.91 -34.43
CA VAL A 22 -1.65 1.78 -34.30
C VAL A 22 -0.67 2.04 -33.17
N LEU A 23 -0.10 3.24 -33.07
CA LEU A 23 0.84 3.62 -32.02
C LEU A 23 0.16 3.61 -30.64
N TYR A 24 -1.11 4.00 -30.55
CA TYR A 24 -1.92 3.84 -29.33
C TYR A 24 -2.09 2.38 -28.94
N TYR A 25 -2.43 1.48 -29.88
CA TYR A 25 -2.56 0.06 -29.58
C TYR A 25 -1.22 -0.60 -29.22
N VAL A 26 -0.12 -0.19 -29.84
CA VAL A 26 1.23 -0.67 -29.50
C VAL A 26 1.64 -0.14 -28.12
N TYR A 27 1.40 1.14 -27.83
CA TYR A 27 1.63 1.71 -26.50
C TYR A 27 0.81 0.97 -25.45
N ARG A 28 -0.47 0.73 -25.71
CA ARG A 28 -1.33 -0.07 -24.85
C ARG A 28 -0.77 -1.49 -24.69
N PHE A 29 -0.39 -2.17 -25.77
CA PHE A 29 0.19 -3.51 -25.66
C PHE A 29 1.47 -3.57 -24.81
N LEU A 30 2.32 -2.55 -24.87
CA LEU A 30 3.58 -2.49 -24.12
C LEU A 30 3.42 -2.03 -22.67
N TYR A 31 2.43 -1.18 -22.37
CA TYR A 31 2.32 -0.49 -21.09
C TYR A 31 1.00 -0.71 -20.34
N ASP A 32 -0.01 -1.36 -20.95
CA ASP A 32 -1.31 -1.60 -20.29
C ASP A 32 -1.13 -2.57 -19.11
N PRO A 33 -1.54 -2.17 -17.89
CA PRO A 33 -1.49 -3.01 -16.69
C PRO A 33 -2.57 -4.10 -16.67
N ALA A 34 -2.87 -4.70 -17.82
CA ALA A 34 -3.89 -5.75 -17.96
C ALA A 34 -3.66 -6.94 -17.00
N ASP A 35 -2.42 -7.16 -16.56
CA ASP A 35 -2.06 -8.23 -15.63
C ASP A 35 -2.17 -7.85 -14.14
N LEU A 36 -2.35 -6.56 -13.81
CA LEU A 36 -2.42 -6.06 -12.44
C LEU A 36 -3.88 -5.91 -11.99
N VAL A 37 -4.61 -7.02 -11.91
CA VAL A 37 -5.99 -7.03 -11.41
C VAL A 37 -6.00 -6.97 -9.89
N GLY A 38 -6.03 -5.75 -9.33
CA GLY A 38 -6.12 -5.50 -7.89
C GLY A 38 -7.26 -4.57 -7.52
N SER A 39 -7.63 -4.55 -6.24
CA SER A 39 -8.56 -3.55 -5.72
C SER A 39 -7.79 -2.31 -5.27
N ILE A 40 -8.13 -1.17 -5.85
CA ILE A 40 -7.60 0.13 -5.41
C ILE A 40 -8.44 0.58 -4.22
N VAL A 41 -7.78 0.68 -3.06
CA VAL A 41 -8.39 1.03 -1.77
C VAL A 41 -8.33 2.54 -1.54
N VAL A 42 -7.18 3.13 -1.85
CA VAL A 42 -6.95 4.58 -1.74
C VAL A 42 -6.37 5.07 -3.06
N PRO A 43 -7.17 5.67 -3.95
CA PRO A 43 -6.72 6.12 -5.27
C PRO A 43 -6.04 7.49 -5.25
N GLN A 44 -6.10 8.22 -4.13
CA GLN A 44 -5.67 9.62 -4.03
C GLN A 44 -4.79 9.83 -2.79
N ILE A 45 -4.08 10.96 -2.76
CA ILE A 45 -3.26 11.35 -1.61
C ILE A 45 -4.19 11.72 -0.45
N ILE A 46 -3.99 11.08 0.70
CA ILE A 46 -4.70 11.38 1.94
C ILE A 46 -3.72 11.73 3.05
N PRO A 47 -4.07 12.68 3.95
CA PRO A 47 -3.28 12.91 5.15
C PRO A 47 -3.36 11.70 6.08
N ALA A 48 -2.21 11.28 6.59
CA ALA A 48 -2.06 10.12 7.46
C ALA A 48 -2.20 10.46 8.95
N TYR A 49 -2.45 11.73 9.27
CA TYR A 49 -2.58 12.23 10.64
C TYR A 49 -4.06 12.36 11.04
N ARG A 50 -4.36 11.96 12.29
CA ARG A 50 -5.64 12.11 13.04
C ARG A 50 -6.96 11.84 12.29
N ASP A 51 -7.69 10.82 12.74
CA ASP A 51 -9.09 10.47 12.41
C ASP A 51 -9.44 10.27 10.93
N THR A 52 -8.46 10.19 10.05
CA THR A 52 -8.65 9.77 8.65
C THR A 52 -8.71 8.24 8.50
N SER A 53 -9.21 7.52 9.52
CA SER A 53 -9.24 6.06 9.46
C SER A 53 -10.13 5.60 8.31
N ILE A 54 -9.51 5.04 7.28
CA ILE A 54 -10.21 4.46 6.13
C ILE A 54 -10.32 2.97 6.39
N ASP A 55 -11.55 2.50 6.60
CA ASP A 55 -11.90 1.09 6.65
C ASP A 55 -12.57 0.69 5.33
N VAL A 56 -11.97 -0.24 4.59
CA VAL A 56 -12.53 -0.87 3.39
C VAL A 56 -12.70 -2.37 3.65
N THR A 57 -13.92 -2.88 3.44
CA THR A 57 -14.29 -4.28 3.70
C THR A 57 -14.32 -5.10 2.40
N THR A 58 -14.27 -6.43 2.52
CA THR A 58 -14.51 -7.35 1.37
C THR A 58 -15.94 -7.27 0.84
N LYS A 59 -16.88 -6.85 1.69
CA LYS A 59 -18.30 -6.66 1.36
C LYS A 59 -18.62 -5.19 1.62
N SER A 60 -18.29 -4.31 0.68
CA SER A 60 -18.69 -2.91 0.76
C SER A 60 -20.15 -2.79 0.31
N SER A 61 -21.03 -2.36 1.22
CA SER A 61 -22.40 -1.91 0.86
C SER A 61 -22.41 -0.48 0.30
N ASP A 62 -21.24 0.16 0.27
CA ASP A 62 -21.05 1.54 -0.13
C ASP A 62 -20.51 1.56 -1.58
N SER A 63 -21.29 2.12 -2.50
CA SER A 63 -21.01 2.16 -3.94
C SER A 63 -19.72 2.90 -4.30
N ASN A 64 -19.12 3.62 -3.34
CA ASN A 64 -17.90 4.40 -3.52
C ASN A 64 -16.63 3.69 -3.05
N LYS A 65 -16.73 2.48 -2.47
CA LYS A 65 -15.58 1.71 -1.99
C LYS A 65 -15.45 0.41 -2.78
N ASN A 66 -14.34 0.26 -3.50
CA ASN A 66 -14.03 -1.01 -4.16
C ASN A 66 -13.76 -2.09 -3.10
N PRO A 67 -14.44 -3.24 -3.14
CA PRO A 67 -14.22 -4.31 -2.18
C PRO A 67 -12.79 -4.82 -2.30
N ILE A 68 -12.13 -5.11 -1.18
CA ILE A 68 -10.80 -5.75 -1.19
C ILE A 68 -10.93 -7.22 -1.62
N PRO A 69 -9.94 -7.81 -2.31
CA PRO A 69 -9.98 -9.19 -2.74
C PRO A 69 -10.04 -10.13 -1.54
N GLU A 70 -10.77 -11.24 -1.66
CA GLU A 70 -10.76 -12.28 -0.63
C GLU A 70 -9.37 -12.91 -0.48
N ILE A 71 -9.02 -13.26 0.76
CA ILE A 71 -7.77 -13.93 1.12
C ILE A 71 -8.11 -15.25 1.83
N TYR A 72 -7.26 -16.25 1.66
CA TYR A 72 -7.42 -17.57 2.28
C TYR A 72 -6.15 -17.94 3.06
N GLU A 73 -6.29 -18.73 4.13
CA GLU A 73 -5.14 -19.20 4.93
C GLU A 73 -4.21 -20.05 4.06
N GLY A 74 -2.92 -19.71 4.04
CA GLY A 74 -1.92 -20.39 3.18
C GLY A 74 -2.01 -20.02 1.70
N GLY A 75 -2.81 -19.02 1.33
CA GLY A 75 -2.83 -18.46 -0.01
C GLY A 75 -1.69 -17.49 -0.29
N GLU A 76 -1.92 -16.61 -1.26
CA GLU A 76 -1.03 -15.50 -1.58
C GLU A 76 -1.79 -14.19 -1.44
N TYR A 77 -1.09 -13.14 -1.03
CA TYR A 77 -1.69 -11.81 -0.90
C TYR A 77 -0.63 -10.74 -0.99
N SER A 78 -0.91 -9.67 -1.71
CA SER A 78 0.01 -8.54 -1.82
C SER A 78 -0.68 -7.23 -1.52
N ILE A 79 0.01 -6.33 -0.82
CA ILE A 79 -0.44 -4.96 -0.58
C ILE A 79 0.65 -4.02 -1.04
N ASN A 80 0.26 -3.04 -1.86
CA ASN A 80 1.11 -1.93 -2.26
C ASN A 80 0.57 -0.64 -1.63
N THR A 81 1.44 0.21 -1.10
CA THR A 81 1.08 1.53 -0.58
C THR A 81 2.23 2.51 -0.76
N TRP A 82 1.90 3.78 -1.01
CA TRP A 82 2.88 4.86 -1.01
C TRP A 82 2.76 5.65 0.28
N ILE A 83 3.89 5.89 0.93
CA ILE A 83 3.96 6.66 2.18
C ILE A 83 4.91 7.85 2.01
N TYR A 84 4.52 8.99 2.55
CA TYR A 84 5.37 10.17 2.68
C TYR A 84 5.41 10.58 4.13
N ILE A 85 6.58 10.55 4.76
CA ILE A 85 6.72 10.92 6.17
C ILE A 85 7.30 12.33 6.25
N ASN A 86 6.50 13.29 6.71
CA ASN A 86 6.91 14.67 6.88
C ASN A 86 7.48 14.92 8.28
N ASP A 87 6.78 14.43 9.30
CA ASP A 87 7.10 14.68 10.71
C ASP A 87 7.01 13.40 11.53
N TYR A 88 8.18 12.91 11.96
CA TYR A 88 8.28 11.74 12.82
C TYR A 88 7.97 12.03 14.29
N SER A 89 7.88 13.31 14.67
CA SER A 89 7.58 13.73 16.03
C SER A 89 6.11 13.51 16.41
N ILE A 90 5.22 13.32 15.45
CA ILE A 90 3.82 13.01 15.75
C ILE A 90 3.74 11.65 16.46
N ASN A 91 3.03 11.62 17.59
CA ASN A 91 2.91 10.45 18.47
C ASN A 91 4.28 9.91 18.93
N ARG A 92 5.19 10.79 19.42
CA ARG A 92 6.50 10.37 19.97
C ARG A 92 6.30 9.30 21.06
N GLY A 93 7.17 8.30 21.03
CA GLY A 93 7.15 7.21 22.00
C GLY A 93 6.10 6.12 21.74
N GLN A 94 5.24 6.29 20.75
CA GLN A 94 4.27 5.28 20.32
C GLN A 94 4.54 4.86 18.86
N ASN A 95 4.33 3.58 18.56
CA ASN A 95 4.34 3.12 17.18
C ASN A 95 3.25 3.84 16.38
N LYS A 96 3.51 4.07 15.10
CA LYS A 96 2.62 4.84 14.23
C LYS A 96 2.01 3.91 13.21
N HIS A 97 0.70 3.72 13.31
CA HIS A 97 -0.02 2.78 12.44
C HIS A 97 -0.09 3.30 11.00
N ILE A 98 0.27 2.45 10.03
CA ILE A 98 0.09 2.72 8.59
C ILE A 98 -1.16 1.99 8.11
N LEU A 99 -1.14 0.66 8.15
CA LEU A 99 -2.26 -0.18 7.73
C LEU A 99 -2.37 -1.46 8.56
N THR A 100 -3.59 -1.97 8.66
CA THR A 100 -3.93 -3.25 9.26
C THR A 100 -4.91 -3.97 8.36
N LEU A 101 -4.53 -5.16 7.89
CA LEU A 101 -5.44 -6.11 7.24
C LEU A 101 -5.91 -7.09 8.31
N GLY A 102 -7.21 -7.23 8.52
CA GLY A 102 -7.74 -8.10 9.57
C GLY A 102 -9.24 -8.20 9.57
N GLY A 103 -9.77 -9.09 10.41
CA GLY A 103 -11.20 -9.14 10.70
C GLY A 103 -11.50 -8.57 12.08
N ASN A 104 -12.63 -8.98 12.63
CA ASN A 104 -13.07 -8.52 13.95
C ASN A 104 -12.35 -9.21 15.12
N THR A 105 -11.75 -10.39 14.90
CA THR A 105 -11.14 -11.18 15.97
C THR A 105 -9.64 -10.94 16.09
N PHE A 106 -8.93 -10.88 14.96
CA PHE A 106 -7.50 -10.60 14.91
C PHE A 106 -7.11 -9.93 13.58
N ALA A 107 -5.96 -9.27 13.60
CA ALA A 107 -5.30 -8.76 12.41
C ALA A 107 -4.44 -9.85 11.76
N THR A 108 -4.56 -10.00 10.44
CA THR A 108 -3.72 -10.86 9.62
C THR A 108 -2.35 -10.24 9.40
N LEU A 109 -2.31 -8.95 9.06
CA LEU A 109 -1.10 -8.20 8.75
C LEU A 109 -1.21 -6.81 9.36
N VAL A 110 -0.14 -6.34 9.99
CA VAL A 110 -0.03 -4.97 10.52
C VAL A 110 1.28 -4.37 10.03
N LEU A 111 1.17 -3.17 9.46
CA LEU A 111 2.28 -2.35 9.01
C LEU A 111 2.31 -1.05 9.81
N PHE A 112 3.47 -0.71 10.35
CA PHE A 112 3.62 0.47 11.18
C PHE A 112 5.02 1.06 11.11
N LEU A 113 5.16 2.28 11.60
CA LEU A 113 6.45 2.92 11.86
C LEU A 113 6.79 2.78 13.34
N GLY A 114 8.08 2.61 13.64
CA GLY A 114 8.59 2.56 15.00
C GLY A 114 8.27 3.81 15.84
N ALA A 115 8.44 3.70 17.15
CA ALA A 115 8.17 4.80 18.07
C ALA A 115 9.19 5.95 17.98
N TYR A 116 10.49 5.61 17.87
CA TYR A 116 11.61 6.55 17.93
C TYR A 116 12.52 6.50 16.72
N LYS A 117 12.83 5.28 16.24
CA LYS A 117 13.68 5.05 15.08
C LYS A 117 12.80 4.91 13.85
N ASN A 118 13.20 5.55 12.76
CA ASN A 118 12.63 5.42 11.40
C ASN A 118 12.77 3.98 10.89
N SER A 119 12.01 3.09 11.50
CA SER A 119 11.93 1.68 11.19
C SER A 119 10.51 1.37 10.74
N LEU A 120 10.40 0.49 9.76
CA LEU A 120 9.15 -0.04 9.26
C LEU A 120 8.96 -1.42 9.88
N GLY A 121 7.94 -1.56 10.71
CA GLY A 121 7.56 -2.79 11.36
C GLY A 121 6.50 -3.55 10.54
N VAL A 122 6.74 -4.84 10.32
CA VAL A 122 5.77 -5.73 9.67
C VAL A 122 5.46 -6.89 10.62
N ARG A 123 4.19 -7.09 10.95
CA ARG A 123 3.73 -8.20 11.78
C ARG A 123 2.69 -9.00 11.04
N VAL A 124 2.84 -10.32 11.05
CA VAL A 124 1.93 -11.25 10.38
C VAL A 124 1.45 -12.27 11.39
N GLN A 125 0.13 -12.41 11.53
CA GLN A 125 -0.43 -13.46 12.37
C GLN A 125 -0.19 -14.80 11.69
N THR A 126 0.52 -15.69 12.37
CA THR A 126 0.75 -17.06 11.92
C THR A 126 -0.05 -18.04 12.76
N ARG A 127 -0.28 -19.24 12.23
CA ARG A 127 -0.89 -20.31 13.01
C ARG A 127 0.08 -20.75 14.11
N SER A 128 -0.43 -20.95 15.33
CA SER A 128 0.44 -21.42 16.41
C SER A 128 1.01 -22.80 16.09
N VAL A 129 2.34 -22.92 16.14
CA VAL A 129 3.02 -24.21 16.04
C VAL A 129 3.10 -24.73 17.46
N ALA A 130 2.19 -25.62 17.83
CA ALA A 130 2.29 -26.32 19.10
C ALA A 130 3.53 -27.23 19.04
N ASN A 131 4.54 -26.96 19.87
CA ASN A 131 5.60 -27.93 20.09
C ASN A 131 4.99 -29.17 20.76
N SER A 132 5.55 -30.35 20.48
CA SER A 132 5.12 -31.66 21.01
C SER A 132 5.04 -31.76 22.54
N ASN A 133 5.59 -30.77 23.26
CA ASN A 133 5.56 -30.66 24.72
C ASN A 133 4.52 -29.65 25.25
N GLY A 134 3.61 -29.13 24.42
CA GLY A 134 2.55 -28.21 24.85
C GLY A 134 3.01 -26.79 25.23
N SER A 135 4.32 -26.50 25.15
CA SER A 135 4.86 -25.16 25.31
C SER A 135 4.78 -24.38 23.99
N ILE A 136 4.03 -23.28 23.99
CA ILE A 136 3.98 -22.33 22.87
C ILE A 136 5.32 -21.58 22.84
N ASP A 137 6.11 -21.75 21.77
CA ASP A 137 7.30 -20.93 21.56
C ASP A 137 6.88 -19.50 21.18
N SER A 138 6.67 -18.69 22.22
CA SER A 138 6.19 -17.30 22.15
C SER A 138 7.26 -16.32 21.67
N THR A 139 8.49 -16.77 21.42
CA THR A 139 9.59 -15.88 21.02
C THR A 139 9.45 -15.37 19.58
N ASN A 140 8.79 -16.13 18.71
CA ASN A 140 8.67 -15.83 17.27
C ASN A 140 7.23 -15.82 16.73
N GLN A 141 6.23 -15.82 17.61
CA GLN A 141 4.82 -15.75 17.19
C GLN A 141 4.17 -14.46 17.66
N ASP A 142 3.72 -13.66 16.69
CA ASP A 142 2.92 -12.48 16.94
C ASP A 142 1.46 -12.90 17.15
N ASN A 143 0.89 -12.54 18.30
CA ASN A 143 -0.54 -12.71 18.60
C ASN A 143 -1.27 -11.37 18.40
N LEU A 144 -1.70 -11.11 17.17
CA LEU A 144 -2.30 -9.88 16.68
C LEU A 144 -3.81 -9.81 16.93
N THR A 145 -4.25 -10.14 18.15
CA THR A 145 -5.63 -9.82 18.56
C THR A 145 -5.84 -8.30 18.56
N PHE A 146 -7.09 -7.86 18.41
CA PHE A 146 -7.41 -6.43 18.38
C PHE A 146 -6.88 -5.66 19.61
N SER A 147 -6.93 -6.28 20.80
CA SER A 147 -6.37 -5.69 22.02
C SER A 147 -4.85 -5.59 21.99
N THR A 148 -4.14 -6.58 21.44
CA THR A 148 -2.68 -6.50 21.26
C THR A 148 -2.32 -5.41 20.26
N VAL A 149 -3.00 -5.35 19.12
CA VAL A 149 -2.79 -4.31 18.09
C VAL A 149 -3.03 -2.93 18.70
N GLN A 150 -4.10 -2.74 19.46
CA GLN A 150 -4.34 -1.49 20.17
C GLN A 150 -3.24 -1.14 21.17
N ARG A 151 -2.70 -2.13 21.89
CA ARG A 151 -1.58 -1.92 22.82
C ARG A 151 -0.28 -1.56 22.09
N MET A 152 -0.03 -2.11 20.89
CA MET A 152 1.14 -1.77 20.08
C MET A 152 1.20 -0.27 19.74
N PHE A 153 0.05 0.38 19.60
CA PHE A 153 -0.04 1.81 19.22
C PHE A 153 -0.34 2.76 20.37
N THR A 154 -0.78 2.26 21.53
CA THR A 154 -1.10 3.10 22.70
C THR A 154 -0.05 3.03 23.79
N THR A 155 0.77 1.96 23.84
CA THR A 155 1.83 1.82 24.84
C THR A 155 3.02 2.67 24.45
N LEU A 156 3.58 3.39 25.42
CA LEU A 156 4.85 4.10 25.25
C LEU A 156 5.99 3.08 25.29
N GLU A 157 6.72 2.95 24.19
CA GLU A 157 7.91 2.10 24.16
C GLU A 157 9.07 2.83 24.86
N THR A 158 9.95 2.08 25.52
CA THR A 158 11.20 2.62 26.07
C THR A 158 12.35 2.19 25.17
N GLU A 159 13.37 3.05 25.03
CA GLU A 159 14.49 2.79 24.11
C GLU A 159 15.22 1.47 24.39
N SER A 160 15.22 1.00 25.64
CA SER A 160 15.78 -0.28 26.08
C SER A 160 15.07 -1.49 25.45
N SER A 161 13.78 -1.39 25.18
CA SER A 161 13.00 -2.44 24.52
C SER A 161 13.28 -2.54 23.02
N LEU A 162 13.88 -1.50 22.43
CA LEU A 162 14.20 -1.41 21.00
C LEU A 162 15.58 -1.98 20.65
N LEU A 163 16.46 -2.18 21.63
CA LEU A 163 17.82 -2.67 21.40
C LEU A 163 17.91 -4.19 21.22
N ASN A 164 16.87 -4.95 21.59
CA ASN A 164 16.91 -6.42 21.64
C ASN A 164 15.82 -7.14 20.82
N SER A 165 14.97 -6.43 20.06
CA SER A 165 13.85 -7.07 19.34
C SER A 165 13.69 -6.56 17.91
N SER A 166 14.74 -6.59 17.10
CA SER A 166 14.55 -6.52 15.64
C SER A 166 13.91 -7.82 15.17
N LYS A 167 12.62 -7.78 14.80
CA LYS A 167 11.92 -8.94 14.25
C LYS A 167 12.39 -9.19 12.80
N PRO A 168 12.31 -10.45 12.31
CA PRO A 168 12.92 -10.82 11.04
C PRO A 168 12.36 -10.08 9.82
N CYS A 169 11.16 -9.49 9.90
CA CYS A 169 10.53 -8.74 8.80
C CYS A 169 10.70 -7.21 8.90
N ASP A 170 11.35 -6.69 9.96
CA ASP A 170 11.42 -5.25 10.20
C ASP A 170 12.50 -4.58 9.37
N ILE A 171 12.18 -3.49 8.69
CA ILE A 171 13.17 -2.72 7.95
C ILE A 171 13.64 -1.54 8.81
N GLN A 172 14.96 -1.36 8.88
CA GLN A 172 15.57 -0.24 9.57
C GLN A 172 15.87 0.88 8.58
N ASN A 173 15.79 2.12 9.06
CA ASN A 173 16.19 3.31 8.34
C ASN A 173 15.40 3.57 7.04
N ILE A 174 14.10 3.78 7.16
CA ILE A 174 13.26 4.27 6.06
C ILE A 174 13.55 5.76 5.84
N GLU A 175 13.63 6.15 4.57
CA GLU A 175 13.91 7.53 4.20
C GLU A 175 12.71 8.45 4.51
N LEU A 176 13.02 9.61 5.06
CA LEU A 176 12.03 10.62 5.46
C LEU A 176 11.97 11.75 4.43
N GLN A 177 10.90 12.54 4.45
CA GLN A 177 10.69 13.71 3.59
C GLN A 177 10.68 13.41 2.08
N LYS A 178 10.44 12.16 1.70
CA LYS A 178 10.19 11.74 0.33
C LYS A 178 9.16 10.62 0.27
N TRP A 179 8.61 10.43 -0.93
CA TRP A 179 7.70 9.33 -1.22
C TRP A 179 8.48 8.02 -1.26
N VAL A 180 8.06 7.07 -0.43
CA VAL A 180 8.58 5.71 -0.39
C VAL A 180 7.45 4.77 -0.75
N GLN A 181 7.67 3.90 -1.73
CA GLN A 181 6.75 2.82 -2.02
C GLN A 181 7.05 1.64 -1.10
N VAL A 182 6.02 1.11 -0.44
CA VAL A 182 6.09 -0.11 0.35
C VAL A 182 5.18 -1.15 -0.28
N THR A 183 5.75 -2.29 -0.66
CA THR A 183 4.97 -3.43 -1.14
C THR A 183 5.26 -4.65 -0.29
N ILE A 184 4.22 -5.24 0.30
CA ILE A 184 4.31 -6.46 1.09
C ILE A 184 3.70 -7.58 0.26
N VAL A 185 4.46 -8.65 0.07
CA VAL A 185 4.05 -9.84 -0.66
C VAL A 185 4.08 -11.01 0.32
N LEU A 186 2.91 -11.54 0.65
CA LEU A 186 2.75 -12.76 1.41
C LEU A 186 2.56 -13.90 0.43
N ASN A 187 3.47 -14.87 0.48
CA ASN A 187 3.34 -16.12 -0.24
C ASN A 187 3.45 -17.27 0.75
N ASN A 188 2.31 -17.82 1.16
CA ASN A 188 2.24 -19.01 1.98
C ASN A 188 2.96 -18.86 3.35
N LYS A 189 4.27 -19.17 3.43
CA LYS A 189 5.13 -19.00 4.63
C LYS A 189 6.21 -17.93 4.47
N THR A 190 6.32 -17.27 3.33
CA THR A 190 7.28 -16.18 3.14
C THR A 190 6.56 -14.84 3.13
N CYS A 191 7.23 -13.83 3.68
CA CYS A 191 6.79 -12.45 3.65
C CYS A 191 7.95 -11.62 3.08
N ASP A 192 7.75 -11.12 1.87
CA ASP A 192 8.72 -10.30 1.17
C ASP A 192 8.28 -8.85 1.23
N VAL A 193 9.19 -7.98 1.65
CA VAL A 193 8.96 -6.55 1.78
C VAL A 193 9.84 -5.83 0.77
N TYR A 194 9.20 -5.16 -0.16
CA TYR A 194 9.84 -4.34 -1.19
C TYR A 194 9.75 -2.87 -0.79
N LEU A 195 10.84 -2.15 -1.04
CA LEU A 195 10.92 -0.70 -0.96
C LEU A 195 11.34 -0.14 -2.32
N ASP A 196 10.61 0.84 -2.82
CA ASP A 196 10.90 1.54 -4.07
C ASP A 196 11.17 0.59 -5.25
N GLY A 197 10.30 -0.41 -5.42
CA GLY A 197 10.42 -1.40 -6.49
C GLY A 197 11.49 -2.49 -6.28
N LYS A 198 12.26 -2.45 -5.18
CA LYS A 198 13.36 -3.41 -4.89
C LYS A 198 13.07 -4.24 -3.65
N LEU A 199 13.51 -5.50 -3.65
CA LEU A 199 13.39 -6.37 -2.49
C LEU A 199 14.29 -5.84 -1.36
N ALA A 200 13.68 -5.35 -0.28
CA ALA A 200 14.41 -4.81 0.88
C ALA A 200 14.67 -5.90 1.93
N ARG A 201 13.71 -6.80 2.13
CA ARG A 201 13.80 -7.89 3.11
C ARG A 201 12.89 -9.04 2.73
N SER A 202 13.38 -10.27 2.91
CA SER A 202 12.58 -11.49 2.83
C SER A 202 12.64 -12.18 4.18
N CYS A 203 11.49 -12.52 4.75
CA CYS A 203 11.42 -13.22 6.03
C CYS A 203 10.55 -14.48 5.92
N ILE A 204 10.97 -15.52 6.65
CA ILE A 204 10.24 -16.79 6.74
C ILE A 204 9.38 -16.74 8.00
N LEU A 205 8.08 -16.93 7.82
CA LEU A 205 7.09 -17.03 8.87
C LEU A 205 7.16 -18.42 9.52
N SER A 206 6.88 -18.49 10.82
CA SER A 206 6.88 -19.77 11.57
C SER A 206 5.84 -20.77 11.06
N SER A 207 4.74 -20.29 10.48
CA SER A 207 3.68 -21.09 9.87
C SER A 207 2.95 -20.27 8.80
N PHE A 208 1.94 -20.86 8.17
CA PHE A 208 1.05 -20.15 7.25
C PHE A 208 0.40 -18.97 7.97
N PHE A 209 0.22 -17.86 7.25
CA PHE A 209 -0.52 -16.72 7.80
C PHE A 209 -1.99 -17.09 8.01
N ARG A 210 -2.57 -16.54 9.06
CA ARG A 210 -3.99 -16.75 9.41
C ARG A 210 -4.85 -15.65 8.82
N VAL A 211 -6.07 -16.01 8.51
CA VAL A 211 -7.07 -15.09 7.94
C VAL A 211 -8.32 -15.17 8.80
N ASP A 212 -8.77 -14.01 9.27
CA ASP A 212 -10.09 -13.91 9.87
C ASP A 212 -11.15 -13.85 8.77
N LYS A 213 -12.00 -14.88 8.72
CA LYS A 213 -13.10 -14.97 7.75
C LYS A 213 -14.25 -14.00 8.07
N ASN A 214 -14.29 -13.44 9.29
CA ASN A 214 -15.35 -12.54 9.72
C ASN A 214 -15.03 -11.08 9.39
N ASN A 215 -15.73 -10.53 8.40
CA ASN A 215 -15.66 -9.11 8.00
C ASN A 215 -14.22 -8.61 7.83
N MET A 216 -13.49 -9.24 6.91
CA MET A 216 -12.16 -8.76 6.58
C MET A 216 -12.23 -7.30 6.11
N LYS A 217 -11.36 -6.50 6.70
CA LYS A 217 -11.18 -5.09 6.42
C LYS A 217 -9.69 -4.73 6.31
N LEU A 218 -9.41 -3.78 5.43
CA LEU A 218 -8.16 -3.04 5.43
C LEU A 218 -8.44 -1.70 6.11
N SER A 219 -7.85 -1.51 7.29
CA SER A 219 -7.91 -0.27 8.06
C SER A 219 -6.60 0.49 7.89
N MET A 220 -6.67 1.77 7.59
CA MET A 220 -5.50 2.63 7.37
C MET A 220 -5.55 3.84 8.31
N CYS A 221 -4.39 4.40 8.67
CA CYS A 221 -4.29 5.63 9.48
C CYS A 221 -5.02 5.60 10.85
N GLY A 222 -5.31 4.41 11.39
CA GLY A 222 -5.85 4.25 12.75
C GLY A 222 -4.90 4.72 13.86
N TYR A 223 -5.40 4.77 15.10
CA TYR A 223 -4.60 5.01 16.31
C TYR A 223 -3.74 6.31 16.25
N LYS A 224 -4.33 7.41 15.79
CA LYS A 224 -3.69 8.74 15.59
C LYS A 224 -2.66 8.79 14.45
N GLY A 225 -2.46 7.70 13.71
CA GLY A 225 -1.69 7.63 12.47
C GLY A 225 -0.25 8.15 12.59
N PHE A 226 0.28 8.73 11.51
CA PHE A 226 1.62 9.33 11.45
C PHE A 226 1.61 10.70 10.78
N GLY A 227 2.66 11.50 11.04
CA GLY A 227 2.84 12.81 10.44
C GLY A 227 3.25 12.73 8.98
N GLY A 228 2.29 12.64 8.07
CA GLY A 228 2.58 12.46 6.66
C GLY A 228 1.36 12.22 5.79
N PHE A 229 1.58 11.55 4.67
CA PHE A 229 0.57 11.24 3.67
C PHE A 229 0.67 9.77 3.24
N ILE A 230 -0.47 9.20 2.85
CA ILE A 230 -0.55 7.92 2.16
C ILE A 230 -1.19 8.14 0.79
N SER A 231 -0.79 7.36 -0.20
CA SER A 231 -1.41 7.37 -1.52
C SER A 231 -1.42 5.99 -2.17
N SER A 232 -2.19 5.85 -3.25
CA SER A 232 -2.18 4.74 -4.20
C SER A 232 -2.04 3.36 -3.54
N THR A 233 -2.92 3.10 -2.57
CA THR A 233 -2.94 1.83 -1.83
C THR A 233 -3.82 0.82 -2.56
N SER A 234 -3.23 -0.31 -2.91
CA SER A 234 -3.86 -1.37 -3.70
C SER A 234 -3.59 -2.73 -3.07
N ALA A 235 -4.59 -3.60 -3.12
CA ALA A 235 -4.52 -4.96 -2.60
C ALA A 235 -4.79 -5.99 -3.70
N TYR A 236 -4.07 -7.12 -3.64
CA TYR A 236 -4.07 -8.20 -4.64
C TYR A 236 -4.20 -9.55 -3.94
N ASN A 237 -5.00 -10.47 -4.49
CA ASN A 237 -5.17 -11.84 -4.00
C ASN A 237 -4.15 -12.84 -4.58
N TYR A 238 -3.01 -12.35 -5.06
CA TYR A 238 -1.91 -13.15 -5.59
C TYR A 238 -0.56 -12.53 -5.18
N SER A 239 0.50 -13.32 -5.32
CA SER A 239 1.87 -12.87 -5.06
C SER A 239 2.36 -11.99 -6.22
N LEU A 240 2.69 -10.73 -5.94
CA LEU A 240 3.29 -9.85 -6.95
C LEU A 240 4.71 -10.29 -7.28
N ASN A 241 5.01 -10.39 -8.58
CA ASN A 241 6.35 -10.64 -9.06
C ASN A 241 7.22 -9.37 -8.98
N PRO A 242 8.56 -9.46 -8.87
CA PRO A 242 9.44 -8.29 -8.80
C PRO A 242 9.21 -7.28 -9.94
N GLU A 243 8.97 -7.76 -11.16
CA GLU A 243 8.66 -6.90 -12.31
C GLU A 243 7.33 -6.16 -12.13
N GLN A 244 6.31 -6.81 -11.58
CA GLN A 244 5.03 -6.18 -11.27
C GLN A 244 5.19 -5.11 -10.18
N VAL A 245 5.99 -5.39 -9.15
CA VAL A 245 6.31 -4.42 -8.09
C VAL A 245 7.06 -3.22 -8.66
N TRP A 246 8.05 -3.45 -9.53
CA TRP A 246 8.79 -2.40 -10.24
C TRP A 246 7.87 -1.57 -11.13
N ARG A 247 6.92 -2.19 -11.83
CA ARG A 247 5.92 -1.46 -12.60
C ARG A 247 5.03 -0.58 -11.72
N LEU A 248 4.58 -1.09 -10.58
CA LEU A 248 3.83 -0.28 -9.60
C LEU A 248 4.67 0.89 -9.08
N TYR A 249 5.97 0.71 -8.87
CA TYR A 249 6.88 1.79 -8.51
C TYR A 249 6.90 2.88 -9.58
N MET A 250 7.05 2.49 -10.85
CA MET A 250 7.08 3.42 -11.98
C MET A 250 5.78 4.22 -12.15
N THR A 251 4.63 3.70 -11.69
CA THR A 251 3.37 4.47 -11.69
C THR A 251 3.39 5.67 -10.74
N GLY A 252 4.22 5.62 -9.69
CA GLY A 252 4.36 6.69 -8.71
C GLY A 252 3.22 6.79 -7.68
N PRO A 253 3.34 7.74 -6.72
CA PRO A 253 2.33 7.99 -5.68
C PRO A 253 1.14 8.82 -6.20
N GLY A 254 1.18 9.26 -7.45
CA GLY A 254 0.12 10.06 -8.05
C GLY A 254 -1.20 9.30 -8.13
N PRO A 255 -2.33 10.02 -8.18
CA PRO A 255 -3.62 9.40 -8.33
C PRO A 255 -3.68 8.54 -9.60
N GLN A 256 -4.13 7.30 -9.42
CA GLN A 256 -4.25 6.35 -10.53
C GLN A 256 -5.54 6.61 -11.30
N TYR A 257 -5.46 7.51 -12.28
CA TYR A 257 -6.58 7.82 -13.15
C TYR A 257 -6.71 6.81 -14.29
N SER A 258 -7.92 6.36 -14.57
CA SER A 258 -8.24 5.88 -15.92
C SER A 258 -8.07 7.03 -16.93
N LEU A 259 -7.77 6.74 -18.20
CA LEU A 259 -7.59 7.78 -19.24
C LEU A 259 -8.77 8.77 -19.29
N TRP A 260 -10.00 8.28 -19.08
CA TRP A 260 -11.19 9.14 -19.01
C TRP A 260 -11.20 10.01 -17.76
N GLN A 261 -10.83 9.49 -16.59
CA GLN A 261 -10.70 10.28 -15.38
C GLN A 261 -9.61 11.34 -15.50
N TYR A 262 -8.48 11.02 -16.16
CA TYR A 262 -7.42 11.97 -16.46
C TYR A 262 -7.95 13.09 -17.36
N ILE A 263 -8.63 12.75 -18.46
CA ILE A 263 -9.23 13.73 -19.36
C ILE A 263 -10.24 14.60 -18.62
N THR A 264 -11.14 14.02 -17.81
CA THR A 264 -12.11 14.81 -17.05
C THR A 264 -11.45 15.68 -15.98
N SER A 265 -10.33 15.23 -15.39
CA SER A 265 -9.58 16.01 -14.40
C SER A 265 -8.97 17.29 -15.01
N LEU A 266 -8.62 17.26 -16.30
CA LEU A 266 -8.14 18.44 -17.03
C LEU A 266 -9.22 19.51 -17.23
N PHE A 267 -10.50 19.15 -17.10
CA PHE A 267 -11.64 20.04 -17.25
C PHE A 267 -12.40 20.30 -15.94
N ASP A 268 -11.93 19.76 -14.79
CA ASP A 268 -12.52 20.02 -13.48
C ASP A 268 -11.76 21.16 -12.76
N PRO A 269 -12.35 22.38 -12.67
CA PRO A 269 -11.69 23.52 -12.02
C PRO A 269 -11.50 23.33 -10.51
N LYS A 270 -12.11 22.31 -9.88
CA LYS A 270 -11.97 22.04 -8.44
C LYS A 270 -10.81 21.12 -8.09
N GLN A 271 -10.26 20.36 -9.04
CA GLN A 271 -9.14 19.42 -8.79
C GLN A 271 -7.77 19.99 -9.16
N ALA A 272 -7.71 21.10 -9.89
CA ALA A 272 -6.45 21.77 -10.26
C ALA A 272 -5.70 22.41 -9.07
N MET A 273 -6.25 22.39 -7.85
CA MET A 273 -5.63 22.93 -6.65
C MET A 273 -5.90 22.07 -5.41
N THR A 274 -5.34 20.87 -5.33
CA THR A 274 -4.97 20.25 -4.04
C THR A 274 -3.76 19.30 -4.19
N PHE A 275 -2.74 19.72 -4.95
CA PHE A 275 -1.38 19.30 -4.61
C PHE A 275 -0.87 20.27 -3.53
N ASP A 276 -1.42 20.17 -2.32
CA ASP A 276 -0.82 20.84 -1.16
C ASP A 276 0.40 20.00 -0.77
N TYR A 277 1.50 20.20 -1.50
CA TYR A 277 2.80 19.72 -1.06
C TYR A 277 3.09 20.36 0.30
N PRO A 278 3.66 19.64 1.28
CA PRO A 278 3.99 20.23 2.56
C PRO A 278 4.94 21.41 2.32
N LYS A 279 4.45 22.62 2.57
CA LYS A 279 5.32 23.81 2.64
C LYS A 279 6.33 23.53 3.74
N GLN A 280 7.62 23.56 3.41
CA GLN A 280 8.66 23.49 4.42
C GLN A 280 8.46 24.66 5.38
N ASN A 281 8.14 24.37 6.64
CA ASN A 281 8.24 25.36 7.70
C ASN A 281 9.72 25.63 7.93
N ILE A 282 10.26 26.58 7.17
CA ILE A 282 11.54 27.21 7.49
C ILE A 282 11.27 28.07 8.71
N ILE A 283 11.62 27.56 9.89
CA ILE A 283 11.60 28.33 11.13
C ILE A 283 12.75 29.33 11.04
N GLY A 284 12.40 30.62 10.96
CA GLY A 284 13.28 31.73 11.30
C GLY A 284 13.08 32.12 12.77
#